data_AF-A0A9Q4EX73-F1
#
_entry.id   AF-A0A9Q4EX73-F1
#
_cell.length_a   1.000
_cell.length_b   1.000
_cell.length_c   1.000
_cell.angle_alpha   90.00
_cell.angle_beta   90.00
_cell.angle_gamma   90.00
#
_symmetry.space_group_name_H-M   'P 1'
#
loop_
_entity.id
_entity.type
_entity.pdbx_description
1 polymer ?
#
loop_
_entity_poly.entity_id
_entity_poly.type
_entity_poly.pdbx_seq_one_letter_code
_entity_poly.pdbx_strand_id
1 'polypeptide(L)'
;MDAFLELFGSYTLFGLSIYKWFLIGGATLFIYKTVIRKVYKKIKSAYELYEEKEEMLQKALEQIDRYPEWRQQSIDIQAEFLEKIQSLSDNQKECVKRLERIEESNRKRELNKAYAKLLQSHKYFTDKKKNPLQAWTKMESDSFWNIFGDYEEAGGNGQMHTEVQPDMVKLRVIQMDDTDAIAELYASRAI
;
A
#
# COMPACT_ATOMS: atom_id res chain seq x y z
N MET A 1 -42.69 58.11 -56.68
CA MET A 1 -44.14 57.81 -56.63
C MET A 1 -44.87 58.61 -57.69
N ASP A 2 -44.62 59.92 -57.81
CA ASP A 2 -45.30 60.77 -58.79
C ASP A 2 -45.02 60.38 -60.26
N ALA A 3 -43.78 60.11 -60.63
CA ALA A 3 -43.43 59.70 -62.00
C ALA A 3 -44.01 58.34 -62.45
N PHE A 4 -44.44 57.48 -61.51
CA PHE A 4 -45.04 56.18 -61.81
C PHE A 4 -46.58 56.27 -61.90
N LEU A 5 -47.17 57.18 -61.13
CA LEU A 5 -48.59 57.50 -61.17
C LEU A 5 -48.96 58.20 -62.48
N GLU A 6 -48.07 59.04 -63.03
CA GLU A 6 -48.30 59.75 -64.29
C GLU A 6 -48.29 58.81 -65.52
N LEU A 7 -47.47 57.76 -65.50
CA LEU A 7 -47.31 56.85 -66.65
C LEU A 7 -48.36 55.71 -66.69
N PHE A 8 -48.91 55.32 -65.54
CA PHE A 8 -49.86 54.20 -65.42
C PHE A 8 -51.21 54.57 -64.79
N GLY A 9 -51.46 55.86 -64.53
CA GLY A 9 -52.66 56.37 -63.88
C GLY A 9 -53.95 56.25 -64.70
N SER A 10 -53.86 56.13 -66.04
CA SER A 10 -55.01 56.15 -66.95
C SER A 10 -55.53 54.77 -67.37
N TYR A 11 -54.90 53.67 -66.94
CA TYR A 11 -55.30 52.32 -67.34
C TYR A 11 -55.86 51.54 -66.15
N THR A 12 -57.17 51.33 -66.19
CA THR A 12 -57.94 50.49 -65.27
C THR A 12 -58.20 49.13 -65.88
N LEU A 13 -57.86 48.07 -65.15
CA LEU A 13 -58.19 46.69 -65.51
C LEU A 13 -58.99 46.11 -64.33
N PHE A 14 -60.23 45.66 -64.58
CA PHE A 14 -61.18 45.21 -63.55
C PHE A 14 -61.40 46.24 -62.41
N GLY A 15 -61.62 47.51 -62.75
CA GLY A 15 -62.00 48.56 -61.77
C GLY A 15 -60.89 49.03 -60.82
N LEU A 16 -59.66 48.53 -60.96
CA LEU A 16 -58.49 48.90 -60.16
C LEU A 16 -57.36 49.40 -61.08
N SER A 17 -56.67 50.46 -60.66
CA SER A 17 -55.50 50.99 -61.37
C SER A 17 -54.36 49.97 -61.37
N ILE A 18 -53.64 49.84 -62.49
CA ILE A 18 -52.55 48.86 -62.70
C ILE A 18 -51.49 48.91 -61.59
N TYR A 19 -51.18 50.09 -61.03
CA TYR A 19 -50.22 50.20 -59.94
C TYR A 19 -50.62 49.43 -58.68
N LYS A 20 -51.93 49.28 -58.41
CA LYS A 20 -52.43 48.52 -57.24
C LYS A 20 -52.21 47.02 -57.40
N TRP A 21 -52.30 46.50 -58.63
CA TRP A 21 -51.99 45.10 -58.93
C TRP A 21 -50.49 44.79 -58.75
N PHE A 22 -49.60 45.69 -59.17
CA PHE A 22 -48.17 45.57 -58.88
C PHE A 22 -47.87 45.60 -57.38
N LEU A 23 -48.59 46.43 -56.62
CA LEU A 23 -48.45 46.52 -55.17
C LEU A 23 -48.91 45.24 -54.47
N ILE A 24 -50.05 44.68 -54.88
CA ILE A 24 -50.57 43.40 -54.36
C ILE A 24 -49.64 42.25 -54.74
N GLY A 25 -49.19 42.17 -56.00
CA GLY A 25 -48.25 41.15 -56.47
C GLY A 25 -46.90 41.22 -55.77
N GLY A 26 -46.39 42.44 -55.54
CA GLY A 26 -45.19 42.67 -54.75
C GLY A 26 -45.35 42.25 -53.29
N ALA A 27 -46.50 42.54 -52.68
CA ALA A 27 -46.81 42.15 -51.31
C ALA A 27 -46.95 40.63 -51.15
N THR A 28 -47.63 39.93 -52.06
CA THR A 28 -47.75 38.46 -52.03
C THR A 28 -46.41 37.77 -52.26
N LEU A 29 -45.58 38.24 -53.19
CA LEU A 29 -44.22 37.74 -53.37
C LEU A 29 -43.34 37.98 -52.14
N PHE A 30 -43.46 39.15 -51.51
CA PHE A 30 -42.73 39.48 -50.29
C PHE A 30 -43.15 38.57 -49.13
N ILE A 31 -44.45 38.35 -48.93
CA ILE A 31 -44.98 37.44 -47.91
C ILE A 31 -44.52 36.00 -48.17
N TYR A 32 -44.63 35.52 -49.42
CA TYR A 32 -44.17 34.19 -49.82
C TYR A 32 -42.66 34.01 -49.52
N LYS A 33 -41.84 34.98 -49.94
CA LYS A 33 -40.39 34.90 -49.77
C LYS A 33 -39.93 35.05 -48.32
N THR A 34 -40.61 35.87 -47.52
CA THR A 34 -40.16 36.17 -46.15
C THR A 34 -40.76 35.24 -45.10
N VAL A 35 -42.06 34.93 -45.19
CA VAL A 35 -42.76 34.14 -44.17
C VAL A 35 -42.54 32.65 -44.40
N ILE A 36 -42.81 32.14 -45.61
CA ILE A 36 -42.71 30.69 -45.89
C ILE A 36 -41.25 30.22 -45.79
N ARG A 37 -40.28 31.02 -46.28
CA ARG A 37 -38.85 30.69 -46.14
C ARG A 37 -38.41 30.63 -44.68
N LYS A 38 -38.92 31.52 -43.81
CA LYS A 38 -38.62 31.49 -42.37
C LYS A 38 -39.24 30.28 -41.68
N VAL A 39 -40.48 29.96 -42.01
CA VAL A 39 -41.18 28.77 -41.48
C VAL A 39 -40.47 27.50 -41.92
N TYR A 40 -40.13 27.36 -43.20
CA TYR A 40 -39.36 26.23 -43.71
C TYR A 40 -37.99 26.10 -43.03
N LYS A 41 -37.27 27.23 -42.86
CA LYS A 41 -35.99 27.22 -42.15
C LYS A 41 -36.13 26.78 -40.70
N LYS A 42 -37.18 27.22 -39.99
CA LYS A 42 -37.47 26.80 -38.61
C LYS A 42 -37.85 25.33 -38.50
N ILE A 43 -38.67 24.81 -39.42
CA ILE A 43 -39.06 23.40 -39.45
C ILE A 43 -37.85 22.54 -39.77
N LYS A 44 -37.03 22.95 -40.75
CA LYS A 44 -35.79 22.25 -41.10
C LYS A 44 -34.80 22.22 -39.93
N SER A 45 -34.55 23.36 -39.28
CA SER A 45 -33.66 23.41 -38.11
C SER A 45 -34.21 22.67 -36.90
N ALA A 46 -35.54 22.61 -36.74
CA ALA A 46 -36.15 21.78 -35.70
C ALA A 46 -35.91 20.30 -35.99
N TYR A 47 -36.11 19.86 -37.23
CA TYR A 47 -35.86 18.48 -37.65
C TYR A 47 -34.39 18.07 -37.49
N GLU A 48 -33.45 18.90 -37.95
CA GLU A 48 -32.00 18.69 -37.75
C GLU A 48 -31.64 18.57 -36.26
N LEU A 49 -32.24 19.40 -35.40
CA LEU A 49 -32.04 19.33 -33.95
C LEU A 49 -32.64 18.06 -33.31
N TYR A 50 -33.75 17.55 -33.84
CA TYR A 50 -34.35 16.29 -33.38
C TYR A 50 -33.45 15.10 -33.77
N GLU A 51 -32.94 15.08 -35.00
CA GLU A 51 -32.02 14.06 -35.51
C GLU A 51 -30.71 14.03 -34.72
N GLU A 52 -30.08 15.19 -34.46
CA GLU A 52 -28.89 15.29 -33.62
C GLU A 52 -29.12 14.78 -32.19
N LYS A 53 -30.31 15.04 -31.62
CA LYS A 53 -30.67 14.54 -30.29
C LYS A 53 -30.87 13.03 -30.27
N GLU A 54 -31.49 12.46 -31.30
CA GLU A 54 -31.65 10.99 -31.41
C GLU A 54 -30.30 10.30 -31.59
N GLU A 55 -29.39 10.85 -32.40
CA GLU A 55 -28.03 10.32 -32.52
C GLU A 55 -27.26 10.37 -31.19
N MET A 56 -27.34 11.50 -30.47
CA MET A 56 -26.73 11.62 -29.16
C MET A 56 -27.34 10.66 -28.14
N LEU A 57 -28.67 10.46 -28.19
CA LEU A 57 -29.37 9.49 -27.35
C LEU A 57 -28.93 8.07 -27.67
N GLN A 58 -28.82 7.68 -28.94
CA GLN A 58 -28.34 6.36 -29.35
C GLN A 58 -26.89 6.13 -28.91
N LYS A 59 -26.00 7.09 -29.13
CA LYS A 59 -24.60 7.00 -28.67
C LYS A 59 -24.52 6.87 -27.15
N ALA A 60 -25.39 7.56 -26.41
CA ALA A 60 -25.47 7.43 -24.96
C ALA A 60 -26.01 6.04 -24.54
N LEU A 61 -27.01 5.52 -25.25
CA LEU A 61 -27.57 4.18 -25.01
C LEU A 61 -26.57 3.07 -25.33
N GLU A 62 -25.79 3.19 -26.40
CA GLU A 62 -24.70 2.25 -26.74
C GLU A 62 -23.60 2.24 -25.66
N GLN A 63 -23.29 3.39 -25.06
CA GLN A 63 -22.37 3.46 -23.93
C GLN A 63 -22.94 2.79 -22.67
N ILE A 64 -24.25 2.89 -22.46
CA ILE A 64 -24.95 2.23 -21.34
C ILE A 64 -25.00 0.71 -21.55
N ASP A 65 -25.09 0.23 -22.79
CA ASP A 65 -25.14 -1.21 -23.10
C ASP A 65 -23.82 -1.93 -22.77
N ARG A 66 -22.69 -1.19 -22.75
CA ARG A 66 -21.37 -1.69 -22.33
C ARG A 66 -21.16 -1.67 -20.81
N TYR A 67 -22.04 -0.99 -20.07
CA TYR A 67 -21.92 -0.85 -18.62
C TYR A 67 -22.02 -2.17 -17.84
N PRO A 68 -22.93 -3.12 -18.17
CA PRO A 68 -22.98 -4.43 -17.51
C PRO A 68 -21.67 -5.21 -17.64
N GLU A 69 -21.03 -5.17 -18.81
CA GLU A 69 -19.74 -5.85 -19.05
C GLU A 69 -18.62 -5.26 -18.18
N TRP A 70 -18.47 -3.93 -18.16
CA TRP A 70 -17.48 -3.26 -17.32
C TRP A 70 -17.73 -3.48 -15.83
N ARG A 71 -18.99 -3.53 -15.43
CA ARG A 71 -19.38 -3.83 -14.05
C ARG A 71 -18.98 -5.25 -13.67
N GLN A 72 -19.24 -6.23 -14.54
CA GLN A 72 -18.85 -7.61 -14.30
C GLN A 72 -17.32 -7.74 -14.24
N GLN A 73 -16.59 -7.14 -15.18
CA GLN A 73 -15.14 -7.11 -15.16
C GLN A 73 -14.60 -6.50 -13.86
N SER A 74 -15.21 -5.43 -13.37
CA SER A 74 -14.83 -4.81 -12.10
C SER A 74 -15.06 -5.72 -10.90
N ILE A 75 -16.15 -6.50 -10.92
CA ILE A 75 -16.44 -7.49 -9.88
C ILE A 75 -15.41 -8.63 -9.93
N ASP A 76 -15.09 -9.13 -11.11
CA ASP A 76 -14.13 -10.23 -11.29
C ASP A 76 -12.73 -9.83 -10.82
N ILE A 77 -12.29 -8.62 -11.18
CA ILE A 77 -11.02 -8.04 -10.73
C ILE A 77 -11.00 -7.88 -9.20
N GLN A 78 -12.10 -7.42 -8.60
CA GLN A 78 -12.20 -7.30 -7.15
C GLN A 78 -12.12 -8.68 -6.47
N ALA A 79 -12.78 -9.69 -7.02
CA ALA A 79 -12.71 -11.06 -6.50
C ALA A 79 -11.28 -11.61 -6.55
N GLU A 80 -10.57 -11.43 -7.67
CA GLU A 80 -9.18 -11.84 -7.83
C GLU A 80 -8.25 -11.11 -6.85
N PHE A 81 -8.44 -9.79 -6.65
CA PHE A 81 -7.67 -9.04 -5.68
C PHE A 81 -7.95 -9.49 -4.24
N LEU A 82 -9.21 -9.76 -3.89
CA LEU A 82 -9.58 -10.27 -2.57
C LEU A 82 -8.94 -11.64 -2.32
N GLU A 83 -8.96 -12.54 -3.30
CA GLU A 83 -8.29 -13.84 -3.21
C GLU A 83 -6.78 -13.70 -3.02
N LYS A 84 -6.13 -12.82 -3.78
CA LYS A 84 -4.69 -12.53 -3.66
C LYS A 84 -4.35 -11.91 -2.31
N ILE A 85 -5.17 -10.99 -1.80
CA ILE A 85 -4.98 -10.40 -0.47
C ILE A 85 -5.15 -11.46 0.62
N GLN A 86 -6.15 -12.33 0.50
CA GLN A 86 -6.39 -13.39 1.47
C GLN A 86 -5.25 -14.41 1.50
N SER A 87 -4.83 -14.91 0.35
CA SER A 87 -3.68 -15.82 0.24
C SER A 87 -2.38 -15.17 0.74
N LEU A 88 -2.15 -13.89 0.47
CA LEU A 88 -1.00 -13.15 1.03
C LEU A 88 -1.08 -13.04 2.55
N SER A 89 -2.25 -12.71 3.09
CA SER A 89 -2.51 -12.69 4.54
C SER A 89 -2.24 -14.05 5.19
N ASP A 90 -2.69 -15.13 4.55
CA ASP A 90 -2.52 -16.48 5.09
C ASP A 90 -1.04 -16.93 5.02
N ASN A 91 -0.34 -16.63 3.92
CA ASN A 91 1.10 -16.83 3.82
C ASN A 91 1.86 -16.01 4.87
N GLN A 92 1.46 -14.76 5.12
CA GLN A 92 2.06 -13.92 6.15
C GLN A 92 1.87 -14.52 7.55
N LYS A 93 0.67 -15.00 7.87
CA LYS A 93 0.40 -15.71 9.14
C LYS A 93 1.27 -16.97 9.27
N GLU A 94 1.45 -17.72 8.20
CA GLU A 94 2.32 -18.90 8.22
C GLU A 94 3.79 -18.51 8.44
N CYS A 95 4.27 -17.47 7.75
CA CYS A 95 5.61 -16.93 7.94
C CYS A 95 5.86 -16.50 9.39
N VAL A 96 4.92 -15.78 10.02
CA VAL A 96 5.02 -15.39 11.43
C VAL A 96 5.12 -16.63 12.33
N LYS A 97 4.23 -17.62 12.15
CA LYS A 97 4.29 -18.88 12.91
C LYS A 97 5.59 -19.66 12.71
N ARG A 98 6.22 -19.55 11.53
CA ARG A 98 7.52 -20.16 11.26
C ARG A 98 8.65 -19.40 11.96
N LEU A 99 8.59 -18.07 11.96
CA LEU A 99 9.55 -17.22 12.66
C LEU A 99 9.51 -17.47 14.17
N GLU A 100 8.32 -17.48 14.78
CA GLU A 100 8.14 -17.79 16.21
C GLU A 100 8.77 -19.14 16.59
N ARG A 101 8.54 -20.18 15.76
CA ARG A 101 9.16 -21.51 15.96
C ARG A 101 10.68 -21.49 15.85
N ILE A 102 11.22 -20.70 14.91
CA ILE A 102 12.67 -20.56 14.74
C ILE A 102 13.27 -19.81 15.93
N GLU A 103 12.65 -18.72 16.37
CA GLU A 103 13.07 -17.94 17.53
C GLU A 103 13.04 -18.79 18.80
N GLU A 104 11.98 -19.57 19.03
CA GLU A 104 11.91 -20.45 20.20
C GLU A 104 12.99 -21.54 20.16
N SER A 105 13.23 -22.14 18.99
CA SER A 105 14.29 -23.13 18.78
C SER A 105 15.68 -22.53 19.00
N ASN A 106 15.92 -21.32 18.47
CA ASN A 106 17.17 -20.60 18.65
C ASN A 106 17.37 -20.24 20.12
N ARG A 107 16.35 -19.72 20.81
CA ARG A 107 16.41 -19.43 22.25
C ARG A 107 16.77 -20.67 23.06
N LYS A 108 16.13 -21.81 22.79
CA LYS A 108 16.47 -23.10 23.43
C LYS A 108 17.91 -23.53 23.15
N ARG A 109 18.40 -23.36 21.92
CA ARG A 109 19.78 -23.69 21.54
C ARG A 109 20.79 -22.78 22.23
N GLU A 110 20.56 -21.47 22.25
CA GLU A 110 21.44 -20.52 22.93
C GLU A 110 21.46 -20.77 24.45
N LEU A 111 20.30 -21.00 25.07
CA LEU A 111 20.22 -21.45 26.47
C LEU A 111 21.07 -22.71 26.72
N ASN A 112 20.93 -23.74 25.89
CA ASN A 112 21.67 -24.98 26.05
C ASN A 112 23.19 -24.80 25.85
N LYS A 113 23.59 -23.95 24.88
CA LYS A 113 25.00 -23.62 24.66
C LYS A 113 25.58 -22.84 25.84
N ALA A 114 24.87 -21.82 26.32
CA ALA A 114 25.27 -21.05 27.49
C ALA A 114 25.37 -21.94 28.72
N TYR A 115 24.34 -22.77 28.97
CA TYR A 115 24.34 -23.76 30.04
C TYR A 115 25.56 -24.69 29.98
N ALA A 116 25.86 -25.26 28.80
CA ALA A 116 27.00 -26.15 28.62
C ALA A 116 28.34 -25.45 28.89
N LYS A 117 28.51 -24.21 28.41
CA LYS A 117 29.70 -23.39 28.66
C LYS A 117 29.86 -23.07 30.15
N LEU A 118 28.79 -22.59 30.81
CA LEU A 118 28.79 -22.27 32.23
C LEU A 118 29.13 -23.49 33.08
N LEU A 119 28.56 -24.66 32.76
CA LEU A 119 28.84 -25.90 33.46
C LEU A 119 30.29 -26.36 33.25
N GLN A 120 30.84 -26.19 32.04
CA GLN A 120 32.23 -26.50 31.77
C GLN A 120 33.17 -25.59 32.56
N SER A 121 32.89 -24.28 32.57
CA SER A 121 33.65 -23.29 33.35
C SER A 121 33.59 -23.59 34.83
N HIS A 122 32.39 -23.85 35.37
CA HIS A 122 32.19 -24.26 36.78
C HIS A 122 33.08 -25.45 37.12
N LYS A 123 32.97 -26.55 36.38
CA LYS A 123 33.80 -27.75 36.59
C LYS A 123 35.29 -27.47 36.56
N TYR A 124 35.76 -26.56 35.70
CA TYR A 124 37.17 -26.22 35.63
C TYR A 124 37.63 -25.41 36.85
N PHE A 125 36.88 -24.37 37.22
CA PHE A 125 37.31 -23.44 38.27
C PHE A 125 37.07 -23.97 39.69
N THR A 126 36.08 -24.85 39.90
CA THR A 126 35.81 -25.47 41.21
C THR A 126 36.63 -26.74 41.46
N ASP A 127 37.27 -27.31 40.44
CA ASP A 127 38.14 -28.47 40.62
C ASP A 127 39.45 -28.04 41.30
N LYS A 128 39.63 -28.46 42.55
CA LYS A 128 40.82 -28.16 43.36
C LYS A 128 42.13 -28.70 42.77
N LYS A 129 42.07 -29.68 41.87
CA LYS A 129 43.28 -30.17 41.18
C LYS A 129 43.68 -29.23 40.05
N LYS A 130 42.70 -28.76 39.27
CA LYS A 130 42.94 -27.89 38.12
C LYS A 130 43.08 -26.42 38.48
N ASN A 131 42.44 -25.99 39.56
CA ASN A 131 42.51 -24.64 40.09
C ASN A 131 42.76 -24.68 41.61
N PRO A 132 43.98 -25.04 42.07
CA PRO A 132 44.28 -25.20 43.49
C PRO A 132 44.04 -23.94 44.32
N LEU A 133 44.33 -22.78 43.72
CA LEU A 133 44.15 -21.48 44.37
C LEU A 133 42.69 -21.02 44.44
N GLN A 134 41.75 -21.74 43.80
CA GLN A 134 40.32 -21.39 43.74
C GLN A 134 40.12 -19.90 43.42
N ALA A 135 40.89 -19.44 42.43
CA ALA A 135 40.93 -18.06 41.98
C ALA A 135 40.76 -18.01 40.47
N TRP A 136 40.41 -16.85 39.94
CA TRP A 136 40.29 -16.56 38.52
C TRP A 136 40.64 -15.10 38.25
N THR A 137 41.08 -14.79 37.04
CA THR A 137 41.40 -13.41 36.69
C THR A 137 40.11 -12.60 36.53
N LYS A 138 40.20 -11.27 36.63
CA LYS A 138 39.07 -10.39 36.37
C LYS A 138 38.48 -10.61 34.98
N MET A 139 39.32 -10.86 33.97
CA MET A 139 38.88 -11.19 32.61
C MET A 139 38.10 -12.52 32.53
N GLU A 140 38.57 -13.56 33.21
CA GLU A 140 37.87 -14.86 33.28
C GLU A 140 36.51 -14.72 33.98
N SER A 141 36.47 -13.97 35.09
CA SER A 141 35.26 -13.70 35.85
C SER A 141 34.24 -12.91 35.04
N ASP A 142 34.66 -11.84 34.37
CA ASP A 142 33.77 -11.01 33.55
C ASP A 142 33.20 -11.79 32.37
N SER A 143 34.01 -12.62 31.70
CA SER A 143 33.55 -13.49 30.63
C SER A 143 32.49 -14.48 31.11
N PHE A 144 32.70 -15.09 32.28
CA PHE A 144 31.73 -16.00 32.88
C PHE A 144 30.41 -15.30 33.22
N TRP A 145 30.49 -14.15 33.91
CA TRP A 145 29.30 -13.42 34.33
C TRP A 145 28.52 -12.81 33.17
N ASN A 146 29.19 -12.41 32.08
CA ASN A 146 28.51 -12.00 30.85
C ASN A 146 27.69 -13.17 30.25
N ILE A 147 28.28 -14.36 30.12
CA ILE A 147 27.55 -15.55 29.64
C ILE A 147 26.42 -15.94 30.60
N PHE A 148 26.62 -15.76 31.91
CA PHE A 148 25.61 -16.02 32.91
C PHE A 148 24.43 -15.04 32.80
N GLY A 149 24.71 -13.75 32.56
CA GLY A 149 23.69 -12.74 32.27
C GLY A 149 22.89 -13.09 31.01
N ASP A 150 23.57 -13.43 29.90
CA ASP A 150 22.91 -13.87 28.66
C ASP A 150 22.01 -15.10 28.89
N TYR A 151 22.45 -16.02 29.76
CA TYR A 151 21.67 -17.19 30.16
C TYR A 151 20.41 -16.82 30.95
N GLU A 152 20.52 -15.91 31.94
CA GLU A 152 19.38 -15.40 32.71
C GLU A 152 18.38 -14.68 31.81
N GLU A 153 18.85 -13.78 30.94
CA GLU A 153 18.01 -13.02 30.00
C GLU A 153 17.23 -13.94 29.05
N ALA A 154 17.84 -15.05 28.62
CA ALA A 154 17.15 -16.04 27.79
C ALA A 154 16.12 -16.89 28.57
N GLY A 155 16.00 -16.70 29.88
CA GLY A 155 15.08 -17.39 30.79
C GLY A 155 15.71 -18.61 31.48
N GLY A 156 17.02 -18.66 31.56
CA GLY A 156 17.77 -19.69 32.27
C GLY A 156 17.52 -19.64 33.78
N ASN A 157 17.40 -20.80 34.42
CA ASN A 157 17.17 -20.90 35.86
C ASN A 157 17.61 -22.29 36.39
N GLY A 158 17.42 -22.56 37.69
CA GLY A 158 17.61 -23.87 38.32
C GLY A 158 19.00 -24.02 38.91
N GLN A 159 19.67 -25.14 38.60
CA GLN A 159 20.98 -25.51 39.17
C GLN A 159 22.06 -24.44 38.96
N MET A 160 21.93 -23.63 37.91
CA MET A 160 22.86 -22.52 37.66
C MET A 160 22.82 -21.46 38.77
N HIS A 161 21.66 -21.19 39.37
CA HIS A 161 21.54 -20.25 40.49
C HIS A 161 21.75 -20.90 41.85
N THR A 162 21.38 -22.18 42.01
CA THR A 162 21.43 -22.83 43.32
C THR A 162 22.79 -23.44 43.63
N GLU A 163 23.55 -23.85 42.62
CA GLU A 163 24.84 -24.54 42.79
C GLU A 163 25.98 -23.75 42.15
N VAL A 164 25.87 -23.46 40.85
CA VAL A 164 26.98 -22.87 40.08
C VAL A 164 27.28 -21.45 40.54
N GLN A 165 26.29 -20.56 40.57
CA GLN A 165 26.50 -19.16 40.96
C GLN A 165 27.12 -19.03 42.37
N PRO A 166 26.62 -19.70 43.44
CA PRO A 166 27.24 -19.64 44.76
C PRO A 166 28.69 -20.11 44.79
N ASP A 167 29.04 -21.15 44.03
CA ASP A 167 30.43 -21.63 43.99
C ASP A 167 31.35 -20.68 43.24
N MET A 168 30.88 -20.11 42.14
CA MET A 168 31.66 -19.18 41.32
C MET A 168 31.90 -17.84 42.04
N VAL A 169 30.94 -17.37 42.84
CA VAL A 169 31.10 -16.15 43.67
C VAL A 169 32.18 -16.32 44.75
N LYS A 170 32.43 -17.54 45.23
CA LYS A 170 33.46 -17.80 46.26
C LYS A 170 34.89 -17.69 45.70
N LEU A 171 35.07 -17.76 44.37
CA LEU A 171 36.38 -17.72 43.76
C LEU A 171 37.03 -16.35 43.93
N ARG A 172 38.30 -16.34 44.33
CA ARG A 172 39.07 -15.09 44.47
C ARG A 172 39.33 -14.46 43.11
N VAL A 173 38.90 -13.22 42.91
CA VAL A 173 39.18 -12.46 41.68
C VAL A 173 40.56 -11.80 41.79
N ILE A 174 41.44 -12.12 40.84
CA ILE A 174 42.75 -11.47 40.67
C ILE A 174 42.62 -10.35 39.65
N GLN A 175 43.00 -9.14 40.04
CA GLN A 175 42.93 -7.97 39.17
C GLN A 175 43.99 -8.05 38.07
N MET A 176 43.73 -7.42 36.92
CA MET A 176 44.60 -7.55 35.74
C MET A 176 45.95 -6.80 35.86
N ASP A 177 46.04 -5.86 36.80
CA ASP A 177 47.23 -5.07 37.12
C ASP A 177 48.19 -5.79 38.07
N ASP A 178 47.74 -6.83 38.78
CA ASP A 178 48.57 -7.67 39.64
C ASP A 178 49.23 -8.81 38.85
N THR A 179 50.34 -8.47 38.17
CA THR A 179 51.06 -9.42 37.30
C THR A 179 51.63 -10.61 38.06
N ASP A 180 52.02 -10.42 39.32
CA ASP A 180 52.65 -11.46 40.14
C ASP A 180 51.60 -12.50 40.55
N ALA A 181 50.43 -12.06 41.01
CA ALA A 181 49.33 -12.96 41.35
C ALA A 181 48.79 -13.72 40.13
N ILE A 182 48.79 -13.09 38.94
CA ILE A 182 48.42 -13.76 37.69
C ILE A 182 49.43 -14.85 37.33
N ALA A 183 50.73 -14.55 37.44
CA ALA A 183 51.79 -15.52 37.16
C ALA A 183 51.72 -16.72 38.12
N GLU A 184 51.51 -16.48 39.41
CA GLU A 184 51.30 -17.53 40.42
C GLU A 184 50.07 -18.39 40.09
N LEU A 185 48.96 -17.75 39.70
CA LEU A 185 47.74 -18.45 39.30
C LEU A 185 48.00 -19.40 38.14
N TYR A 186 48.61 -18.93 37.04
CA TYR A 186 48.87 -19.78 35.89
C TYR A 186 49.89 -20.88 36.19
N ALA A 187 50.92 -20.60 36.98
CA ALA A 187 51.87 -21.62 37.43
C ALA A 187 51.17 -22.72 38.24
N SER A 188 50.23 -22.36 39.12
CA SER A 188 49.48 -23.33 39.94
C SER A 188 48.56 -24.25 39.13
N ARG A 189 48.14 -23.83 37.93
CA ARG A 189 47.23 -24.57 37.04
C ARG A 189 47.96 -25.39 35.96
N ALA A 190 49.28 -25.23 35.83
CA ALA A 190 50.10 -25.90 34.82
C ALA A 190 50.59 -27.29 35.26
N ILE A 191 50.29 -27.69 36.49
CA ILE A 191 50.69 -28.95 37.15
C ILE A 191 49.54 -29.96 37.08
#